data_AF-A0A5E4ILT5-F1
#
_entry.id   AF-A0A5E4ILT5-F1
#
_cell.length_a   1.000
_cell.length_b   1.000
_cell.length_c   1.000
_cell.angle_alpha   90.00
_cell.angle_beta   90.00
_cell.angle_gamma   90.00
#
_symmetry.space_group_name_H-M   'P 1'
#
loop_
_entity.id
_entity.type
_entity.pdbx_description
1 polymer ?
#
loop_
_entity_poly.entity_id
_entity_poly.type
_entity_poly.pdbx_seq_one_letter_code
_entity_poly.pdbx_strand_id
1 'polypeptide(L)'
;MERNRTAGREISLIDPMLIDAFNFVLSLQLIPEASERTKNLSAFVHDTKNAALRISQKSISGLPGTIITNLGRLNYPETYGNLRLDRMFFIVGASRFTPLILGGVGLNGKLVFSLNYVEKVGDEGSSLASDMIRIRNRALELLGFPEKANDRAM
;
A
#
# COMPACT_ATOMS: atom_id res chain seq x y z
N MET A 1 -18.99 -19.77 -8.17
CA MET A 1 -17.54 -19.56 -8.31
C MET A 1 -17.28 -18.09 -7.97
N GLU A 2 -16.99 -17.78 -6.71
CA GLU A 2 -16.74 -16.41 -6.27
C GLU A 2 -15.37 -15.95 -6.77
N ARG A 3 -15.36 -14.90 -7.60
CA ARG A 3 -14.13 -14.20 -7.97
C ARG A 3 -13.61 -13.48 -6.73
N ASN A 4 -12.54 -14.03 -6.14
CA ASN A 4 -11.72 -13.30 -5.18
C ASN A 4 -11.18 -12.05 -5.89
N ARG A 5 -11.72 -10.87 -5.57
CA ARG A 5 -11.18 -9.59 -6.03
C ARG A 5 -9.96 -9.26 -5.17
N THR A 6 -8.89 -10.01 -5.34
CA THR A 6 -7.58 -9.59 -4.86
C THR A 6 -7.14 -8.39 -5.71
N ALA A 7 -6.65 -7.33 -5.05
CA ALA A 7 -6.00 -6.21 -5.74
C ALA A 7 -4.68 -6.62 -6.43
N GLY A 8 -4.27 -7.89 -6.31
CA GLY A 8 -3.14 -8.46 -7.00
C GLY A 8 -3.48 -8.59 -8.49
N ARG A 9 -2.75 -7.85 -9.32
CA ARG A 9 -2.78 -8.06 -10.77
C ARG A 9 -2.42 -9.54 -11.02
N GLU A 10 -3.17 -10.22 -11.90
CA GLU A 10 -2.78 -11.54 -12.40
C GLU A 10 -1.56 -11.38 -13.33
N ILE A 11 -0.39 -11.11 -12.72
CA ILE A 11 0.87 -10.79 -13.40
C ILE A 11 1.31 -11.95 -14.31
N SER A 12 0.90 -13.19 -14.01
CA SER A 12 1.20 -14.38 -14.80
C SER A 12 0.58 -14.40 -16.20
N LEU A 13 -0.40 -13.53 -16.48
CA LEU A 13 -1.05 -13.44 -17.80
C LEU A 13 -0.42 -12.37 -18.71
N ILE A 14 0.57 -11.64 -18.22
CA ILE A 14 1.21 -10.53 -18.95
C ILE A 14 2.59 -10.97 -19.41
N ASP A 15 2.97 -10.54 -20.61
CA ASP A 15 4.34 -10.75 -21.13
C ASP A 15 5.39 -10.23 -20.12
N PRO A 16 6.37 -11.06 -19.71
CA PRO A 16 7.37 -10.67 -18.71
C PRO A 16 8.19 -9.43 -19.10
N MET A 17 8.53 -9.27 -20.38
CA MET A 17 9.28 -8.10 -20.86
C MET A 17 8.44 -6.83 -20.76
N LEU A 18 7.12 -6.94 -20.97
CA LEU A 18 6.20 -5.82 -20.75
C LEU A 18 6.10 -5.45 -19.26
N ILE A 19 6.11 -6.43 -18.36
CA ILE A 19 6.15 -6.20 -16.90
C ILE A 19 7.44 -5.49 -16.50
N ASP A 20 8.58 -5.93 -17.00
CA ASP A 20 9.87 -5.31 -16.72
C ASP A 20 9.93 -3.88 -17.25
N ALA A 21 9.53 -3.68 -18.50
CA ALA A 21 9.45 -2.35 -19.11
C ALA A 21 8.51 -1.41 -18.33
N PHE A 22 7.35 -1.92 -17.87
CA PHE A 22 6.41 -1.17 -17.05
C PHE A 22 7.00 -0.76 -15.69
N ASN A 23 7.60 -1.71 -14.95
CA ASN A 23 8.26 -1.43 -13.67
C ASN A 23 9.38 -0.41 -13.83
N PHE A 24 10.10 -0.48 -14.95
CA PHE A 24 11.16 0.43 -15.28
C PHE A 24 10.65 1.86 -15.52
N VAL A 25 9.57 2.03 -16.30
CA VAL A 25 8.91 3.35 -16.48
C VAL A 25 8.43 3.92 -15.14
N LEU A 26 7.77 3.11 -14.29
CA LEU A 26 7.32 3.55 -12.97
C LEU A 26 8.49 4.04 -12.11
N SER A 27 9.63 3.35 -12.16
CA SER A 27 10.82 3.72 -11.40
C SER A 27 11.44 5.03 -11.90
N LEU A 28 11.43 5.28 -13.22
CA LEU A 28 11.92 6.55 -13.79
C LEU A 28 11.05 7.75 -13.42
N GLN A 29 9.74 7.56 -13.22
CA GLN A 29 8.89 8.64 -12.70
C GLN A 29 9.20 9.02 -11.24
N LEU A 30 9.80 8.09 -10.48
CA LEU A 30 10.27 8.36 -9.12
C LEU A 30 11.62 9.09 -9.09
N ILE A 31 12.43 8.93 -10.13
CA ILE A 31 13.78 9.50 -10.26
C ILE A 31 13.93 10.04 -11.70
N PRO A 32 13.33 11.20 -12.03
CA PRO A 32 13.29 11.70 -13.42
C PRO A 32 14.70 11.88 -14.01
N GLU A 33 15.64 12.32 -13.18
CA GLU A 33 17.06 12.52 -13.48
C GLU A 33 17.76 11.23 -13.94
N ALA A 34 17.25 10.05 -13.57
CA ALA A 34 17.83 8.78 -14.00
C ALA A 34 17.67 8.56 -15.51
N SER A 35 16.60 9.12 -16.12
CA SER A 35 16.36 9.01 -17.56
C SER A 35 17.36 9.80 -18.40
N GLU A 36 17.99 10.83 -17.82
CA GLU A 36 18.96 11.70 -18.49
C GLU A 36 20.37 11.11 -18.51
N ARG A 37 20.65 10.09 -17.69
CA ARG A 37 21.99 9.50 -17.56
C ARG A 37 22.46 8.76 -18.81
N THR A 38 21.55 8.27 -19.66
CA THR A 38 21.93 7.60 -20.91
C THR A 38 20.95 7.91 -22.05
N LYS A 39 21.46 7.89 -23.28
CA LYS A 39 20.65 8.09 -24.50
C LYS A 39 19.54 7.05 -24.65
N ASN A 40 19.80 5.80 -24.28
CA ASN A 40 18.82 4.71 -24.41
C ASN A 40 17.63 4.91 -23.46
N LEU A 41 17.90 5.32 -22.21
CA LEU A 41 16.87 5.59 -21.23
C LEU A 41 16.03 6.81 -21.60
N SER A 42 16.70 7.87 -22.05
CA SER A 42 16.03 9.06 -22.55
C SER A 42 15.13 8.73 -23.76
N ALA A 43 15.64 8.00 -24.75
CA ALA A 43 14.84 7.58 -25.91
C ALA A 43 13.63 6.73 -25.50
N PHE A 44 13.81 5.81 -24.53
CA PHE A 44 12.75 4.93 -24.05
C PHE A 44 11.60 5.65 -23.36
N VAL A 45 11.88 6.69 -22.54
CA VAL A 45 10.83 7.45 -21.84
C VAL A 45 10.13 8.49 -22.71
N HIS A 46 10.79 8.95 -23.77
CA HIS A 46 10.21 9.92 -24.72
C HIS A 46 9.46 9.23 -25.88
N ASP A 47 9.56 7.92 -26.03
CA ASP A 47 8.76 7.17 -27.00
C ASP A 47 7.30 7.08 -26.55
N THR A 48 6.47 8.00 -27.03
CA THR A 48 5.03 8.05 -26.74
C THR A 48 4.24 6.86 -27.30
N LYS A 49 4.84 6.08 -28.21
CA LYS A 49 4.24 4.83 -28.74
C LYS A 49 4.56 3.62 -27.86
N ASN A 50 5.46 3.74 -26.89
CA ASN A 50 5.83 2.69 -25.96
C ASN A 50 4.62 2.21 -25.15
N ALA A 51 4.26 0.94 -25.31
CA ALA A 51 3.14 0.34 -24.60
C ALA A 51 3.31 0.38 -23.07
N ALA A 52 4.53 0.19 -22.57
CA ALA A 52 4.81 0.26 -21.13
C ALA A 52 4.55 1.66 -20.56
N LEU A 53 4.90 2.71 -21.29
CA LEU A 53 4.64 4.10 -20.90
C LEU A 53 3.14 4.38 -20.82
N ARG A 54 2.38 3.98 -21.84
CA ARG A 54 0.92 4.15 -21.88
C ARG A 54 0.21 3.40 -20.76
N ILE A 55 0.64 2.16 -20.48
CA ILE A 55 0.09 1.34 -19.40
C ILE A 55 0.44 1.94 -18.03
N SER A 56 1.66 2.46 -17.85
CA SER A 56 2.10 3.13 -16.63
C SER A 56 1.28 4.38 -16.32
N GLN A 57 1.16 5.29 -17.28
CA GLN A 57 0.38 6.52 -17.12
C GLN A 57 -1.09 6.23 -16.77
N LYS A 58 -1.72 5.30 -17.52
CA LYS A 58 -3.10 4.90 -17.27
C LYS A 58 -3.26 4.19 -15.92
N SER A 59 -2.26 3.39 -15.52
CA SER A 59 -2.26 2.71 -14.23
C SER A 59 -2.22 3.71 -13.08
N ILE A 60 -1.31 4.69 -13.10
CA ILE A 60 -1.18 5.69 -12.04
C ILE A 60 -2.45 6.53 -11.93
N SER A 61 -3.00 7.00 -13.06
CA SER A 61 -4.25 7.77 -13.03
C SER A 61 -5.44 6.97 -12.49
N GLY A 62 -5.37 5.64 -12.53
CA GLY A 62 -6.39 4.74 -12.00
C GLY A 62 -6.12 4.25 -10.58
N LEU A 63 -5.01 4.64 -9.95
CA LEU A 63 -4.73 4.24 -8.58
C LEU A 63 -5.65 5.01 -7.62
N PRO A 64 -6.35 4.31 -6.72
CA PRO A 64 -7.17 4.99 -5.73
C PRO A 64 -6.26 5.67 -4.70
N GLY A 65 -6.71 6.81 -4.17
CA GLY A 65 -6.03 7.49 -3.06
C GLY A 65 -5.97 6.62 -1.79
N THR A 66 -6.85 5.63 -1.68
CA THR A 66 -6.92 4.68 -0.57
C THR A 66 -7.02 3.24 -1.09
N ILE A 67 -6.17 2.35 -0.59
CA ILE A 67 -6.31 0.90 -0.81
C ILE A 67 -6.75 0.24 0.50
N ILE A 68 -7.74 -0.65 0.40
CA ILE A 68 -8.14 -1.54 1.51
C ILE A 68 -7.70 -2.95 1.13
N THR A 69 -6.94 -3.60 2.00
CA THR A 69 -6.48 -4.97 1.81
C THR A 69 -6.73 -5.81 3.07
N ASN A 70 -7.07 -7.07 2.86
CA ASN A 70 -7.39 -8.01 3.93
C ASN A 70 -6.73 -9.35 3.62
N LEU A 71 -5.90 -9.85 4.55
CA LEU A 71 -5.31 -11.19 4.45
C LEU A 71 -6.27 -12.31 4.87
N GLY A 72 -7.49 -11.95 5.27
CA GLY A 72 -8.49 -12.87 5.77
C GLY A 72 -8.12 -13.41 7.15
N ARG A 73 -8.58 -14.63 7.42
CA ARG A 73 -8.27 -15.35 8.66
C ARG A 73 -7.05 -16.23 8.42
N LEU A 74 -5.93 -15.86 9.01
CA LEU A 74 -4.74 -16.70 9.02
C LEU A 74 -4.93 -17.86 10.00
N ASN A 75 -4.61 -19.06 9.53
CA ASN A 75 -4.66 -20.28 10.33
C ASN A 75 -3.24 -20.65 10.78
N TYR A 76 -2.66 -19.83 11.67
CA TYR A 76 -1.39 -20.17 12.34
C TYR A 76 -1.67 -20.78 13.72
N PRO A 77 -0.88 -21.77 14.15
CA PRO A 77 -1.00 -22.30 15.49
C PRO A 77 -0.70 -21.19 16.50
N GLU A 78 -1.55 -21.05 17.52
CA GLU A 78 -1.36 -20.08 18.60
C GLU A 78 -0.10 -20.40 19.42
N THR A 79 0.24 -21.68 19.52
CA THR A 79 1.38 -22.19 20.27
C THR A 79 2.39 -22.87 19.36
N TYR A 80 3.66 -22.55 19.57
CA TYR A 80 4.79 -23.20 18.91
C TYR A 80 5.76 -23.69 20.00
N GLY A 81 5.63 -24.97 20.38
CA GLY A 81 6.27 -25.50 21.58
C GLY A 81 5.82 -24.73 22.82
N ASN A 82 6.76 -24.07 23.49
CA ASN A 82 6.49 -23.25 24.68
C ASN A 82 6.22 -21.76 24.37
N LEU A 83 6.21 -21.37 23.08
CA LEU A 83 5.95 -19.99 22.66
C LEU A 83 4.48 -19.80 22.34
N ARG A 84 3.88 -18.70 22.81
CA ARG A 84 2.52 -18.29 22.44
C ARG A 84 2.55 -17.02 21.61
N LEU A 85 1.91 -17.04 20.46
CA LEU A 85 1.77 -15.88 19.59
C LEU A 85 0.75 -14.90 20.18
N ASP A 86 1.24 -13.81 20.78
CA ASP A 86 0.37 -12.79 21.37
C ASP A 86 -0.38 -12.00 20.28
N ARG A 87 0.37 -11.40 19.35
CA ARG A 87 -0.12 -10.51 18.29
C ARG A 87 0.71 -10.64 17.03
N MET A 88 0.08 -10.40 15.89
CA MET A 88 0.73 -10.27 14.59
C MET A 88 0.36 -8.93 13.99
N PHE A 89 1.36 -8.15 13.58
CA PHE A 89 1.14 -6.89 12.89
C PHE A 89 1.32 -7.10 11.39
N PHE A 90 0.23 -6.93 10.64
CA PHE A 90 0.29 -6.90 9.19
C PHE A 90 0.53 -5.45 8.76
N ILE A 91 1.78 -5.12 8.43
CA ILE A 91 2.15 -3.79 7.95
C ILE A 91 2.05 -3.80 6.42
N VAL A 92 1.19 -2.93 5.91
CA VAL A 92 1.04 -2.70 4.47
C VAL A 92 1.97 -1.58 4.05
N GLY A 93 2.60 -1.73 2.87
CA GLY A 93 3.42 -0.64 2.32
C GLY A 93 2.55 0.59 2.04
N ALA A 94 3.10 1.78 2.18
CA ALA A 94 2.48 3.01 1.69
C ALA A 94 3.46 3.71 0.73
N SER A 95 2.94 4.43 -0.26
CA SER A 95 3.78 5.13 -1.24
C SER A 95 3.14 6.46 -1.65
N ARG A 96 3.89 7.30 -2.37
CA ARG A 96 3.32 8.55 -2.91
C ARG A 96 2.17 8.32 -3.90
N PHE A 97 2.10 7.15 -4.53
CA PHE A 97 1.02 6.79 -5.46
C PHE A 97 -0.20 6.18 -4.77
N THR A 98 -0.01 5.63 -3.58
CA THR A 98 -1.09 5.15 -2.72
C THR A 98 -0.79 5.62 -1.30
N PRO A 99 -1.18 6.86 -0.99
CA PRO A 99 -0.76 7.53 0.24
C PRO A 99 -1.41 6.94 1.48
N LEU A 100 -2.51 6.19 1.33
CA LEU A 100 -3.20 5.54 2.44
C LEU A 100 -3.49 4.07 2.12
N ILE A 101 -2.98 3.15 2.94
CA ILE A 101 -3.36 1.74 2.88
C ILE A 101 -3.88 1.26 4.23
N LEU A 102 -5.10 0.73 4.22
CA LEU A 102 -5.73 0.05 5.35
C LEU A 102 -5.55 -1.46 5.19
N GLY A 103 -4.83 -2.08 6.12
CA GLY A 103 -4.64 -3.52 6.20
C GLY A 103 -5.49 -4.14 7.30
N GLY A 104 -6.07 -5.31 7.04
CA GLY A 104 -6.76 -6.13 8.03
C GLY A 104 -6.25 -7.57 8.04
N VAL A 105 -6.15 -8.16 9.23
CA VAL A 105 -5.85 -9.58 9.38
C VAL A 105 -6.55 -10.17 10.60
N GLY A 106 -7.17 -11.33 10.43
CA GLY A 106 -7.71 -12.15 11.51
C GLY A 106 -6.72 -13.24 11.90
N LEU A 107 -6.47 -13.42 13.20
CA LEU A 107 -5.58 -14.46 13.72
C LEU A 107 -6.04 -14.88 15.13
N ASN A 108 -6.27 -16.18 15.35
CA ASN A 108 -6.62 -16.75 16.66
C ASN A 108 -7.76 -16.01 17.37
N GLY A 109 -8.83 -15.70 16.64
CA GLY A 109 -10.00 -14.98 17.18
C GLY A 109 -9.78 -13.48 17.41
N LYS A 110 -8.57 -12.96 17.12
CA LYS A 110 -8.25 -11.54 17.18
C LYS A 110 -8.30 -10.93 15.78
N LEU A 111 -8.73 -9.67 15.71
CA LEU A 111 -8.71 -8.86 14.49
C LEU A 111 -7.70 -7.73 14.67
N VAL A 112 -6.80 -7.58 13.71
CA VAL A 112 -5.78 -6.53 13.69
C VAL A 112 -5.98 -5.66 12.47
N PHE A 113 -6.05 -4.35 12.67
CA PHE A 113 -6.06 -3.35 11.62
C PHE A 113 -4.78 -2.52 11.66
N SER A 114 -4.25 -2.19 10.48
CA SER A 114 -3.13 -1.27 10.32
C SER A 114 -3.51 -0.16 9.35
N LEU A 115 -3.20 1.08 9.72
CA LEU A 115 -3.37 2.26 8.89
C LEU A 115 -1.99 2.82 8.60
N ASN A 116 -1.52 2.68 7.37
CA ASN A 116 -0.20 3.17 6.96
C ASN A 116 -0.38 4.34 6.01
N TYR A 117 0.38 5.41 6.26
CA TYR A 117 0.36 6.63 5.48
C TYR A 117 1.77 7.18 5.31
N VAL A 118 1.97 7.96 4.24
CA VAL A 118 3.26 8.60 3.95
C VAL A 118 3.24 10.06 4.39
N GLU A 119 4.17 10.44 5.25
CA GLU A 119 4.47 11.83 5.58
C GLU A 119 5.74 12.27 4.87
N LYS A 120 5.85 13.58 4.61
CA LYS A 120 7.11 14.16 4.12
C LYS A 120 8.04 14.41 5.31
N VAL A 121 9.34 14.20 5.09
CA VAL A 121 10.36 14.61 6.06
C VAL A 121 10.28 16.12 6.24
N GLY A 122 10.17 16.58 7.49
CA GLY A 122 9.99 17.99 7.83
C GLY A 122 8.53 18.44 8.04
N ASP A 123 7.54 17.56 7.83
CA ASP A 123 6.12 17.78 8.14
C ASP A 123 5.75 17.22 9.54
N GLU A 124 6.72 17.17 10.47
CA GLU A 124 6.50 16.69 11.84
C GLU A 124 5.48 17.61 12.55
N GLY A 125 4.27 17.10 12.80
CA GLY A 125 3.14 17.90 13.29
C GLY A 125 2.13 18.34 12.23
N SER A 126 2.20 17.77 11.02
CA SER A 126 1.23 18.03 9.96
C SER A 126 -0.21 17.72 10.39
N SER A 127 -1.18 18.42 9.78
CA SER A 127 -2.60 18.10 9.95
C SER A 127 -2.93 16.66 9.56
N LEU A 128 -2.11 16.04 8.69
CA LEU A 128 -2.31 14.68 8.22
C LEU A 128 -2.15 13.64 9.33
N ALA A 129 -1.08 13.72 10.16
CA ALA A 129 -0.93 12.83 11.31
C ALA A 129 -2.12 12.95 12.27
N SER A 130 -2.53 14.18 12.59
CA SER A 130 -3.70 14.42 13.45
C SER A 130 -4.97 13.84 12.83
N ASP A 131 -5.21 14.06 11.54
CA ASP A 131 -6.36 13.50 10.81
C ASP A 131 -6.36 11.98 10.80
N MET A 132 -5.20 11.34 10.59
CA MET A 132 -5.09 9.88 10.64
C MET A 132 -5.36 9.34 12.04
N ILE A 133 -4.91 10.02 13.09
CA ILE A 133 -5.22 9.68 14.47
C ILE A 133 -6.73 9.85 14.74
N ARG A 134 -7.36 10.92 14.24
CA ARG A 134 -8.83 11.13 14.35
C ARG A 134 -9.60 10.01 13.67
N ILE A 135 -9.21 9.61 12.46
CA ILE A 135 -9.83 8.49 11.74
C ILE A 135 -9.68 7.19 12.54
N ARG A 136 -8.48 6.89 13.06
CA ARG A 136 -8.25 5.74 13.92
C ARG A 136 -9.15 5.76 15.15
N ASN A 137 -9.23 6.89 15.86
CA ASN A 137 -10.04 7.01 17.06
C ASN A 137 -11.52 6.81 16.76
N ARG A 138 -12.01 7.43 15.67
CA ARG A 138 -13.39 7.25 15.22
C ARG A 138 -13.70 5.79 14.88
N ALA A 139 -12.76 5.06 14.27
CA ALA A 139 -12.92 3.64 14.01
C ALA A 139 -13.02 2.83 15.32
N LEU A 140 -12.20 3.14 16.33
CA LEU A 140 -12.24 2.47 17.64
C LEU A 140 -13.56 2.72 18.37
N GLU A 141 -14.09 3.95 18.33
CA GLU A 141 -15.42 4.27 18.87
C GLU A 141 -16.51 3.42 18.21
N LEU A 142 -16.53 3.36 16.88
CA LEU A 142 -17.53 2.61 16.12
C LEU A 142 -17.44 1.09 16.36
N LEU A 143 -16.25 0.60 16.68
CA LEU A 143 -16.01 -0.81 17.03
C LEU A 143 -16.30 -1.13 18.51
N GLY A 144 -16.66 -0.14 19.33
CA GLY A 144 -16.96 -0.32 20.75
C GLY A 144 -15.74 -0.34 21.66
N PHE A 145 -14.63 0.29 21.25
CA PHE A 145 -13.39 0.43 22.03
C PHE A 145 -12.95 1.89 22.22
N PRO A 146 -13.84 2.82 22.64
CA PRO A 146 -13.51 4.24 22.76
C PRO A 146 -12.34 4.51 23.73
N GLU A 147 -12.14 3.65 24.73
CA GLU A 147 -11.06 3.76 25.72
C GLU A 147 -9.66 3.58 25.14
N LYS A 148 -9.53 3.12 23.88
CA LYS A 148 -8.25 2.91 23.18
C LYS A 148 -7.88 4.06 22.24
N ALA A 149 -8.65 5.14 22.27
CA ALA A 149 -8.35 6.36 21.52
C ALA A 149 -6.97 6.92 21.91
N ASN A 150 -6.35 7.65 20.99
CA ASN A 150 -5.08 8.32 21.20
C ASN A 150 -5.31 9.84 21.21
N ASP A 151 -4.98 10.49 22.32
CA ASP A 151 -5.28 11.92 22.54
C ASP A 151 -4.36 12.87 21.78
N ARG A 152 -3.32 12.37 21.11
CA ARG A 152 -2.39 13.19 20.31
C ARG A 152 -3.02 13.90 19.11
N ALA A 153 -4.30 13.66 18.83
CA ALA A 153 -5.07 14.37 17.83
C ALA A 153 -5.75 15.65 18.35
N MET A 154 -5.73 15.89 19.66
CA MET A 154 -6.30 17.10 20.28
C MET A 154 -5.31 18.26 20.32
#